data_AF-A0A7S1EQS4-F1
#
_entry.id   AF-A0A7S1EQS4-F1
#
_cell.length_a   1.000
_cell.length_b   1.000
_cell.length_c   1.000
_cell.angle_alpha   90.00
_cell.angle_beta   90.00
_cell.angle_gamma   90.00
#
_symmetry.space_group_name_H-M   'P 1'
#
loop_
_entity.id
_entity.type
_entity.pdbx_description
1 polymer ?
#
loop_
_entity_poly.entity_id
_entity_poly.type
_entity_poly.pdbx_seq_one_letter_code
_entity_poly.pdbx_strand_id
1 'polypeptide(L)'
;GEIAVSLGTSDTAFGLASNASPTLCAHVYRSPLAPLEYLPLVCYSNGSLTREAVKDSDDLSDENASWTMFEDAVAETAPGNGGVLGLFYVVPEIVPRLSAMNNAASNPIWIDVYTGFPIERADEPMPTPKYNARCRAVLESRCIAIRVHTQQLGLVAERVLLTGGGSRSQSFAQILADVLQVNVYRAAEEAALNSAAVGAALRAKHALVCEQQSKFIDFLDAIAPCAPKHELIASPNSRNAKIYDKMTKTYTQIESQLPKLINQPR
;
A
#
# COMPACT_ATOMS: atom_id res chain seq x y z
N GLY A 1 -13.83 -10.60 -0.63
CA GLY A 1 -13.80 -9.15 -0.33
C GLY A 1 -12.85 -8.43 -1.27
N GLU A 2 -13.25 -7.29 -1.82
CA GLU A 2 -12.37 -6.45 -2.64
C GLU A 2 -11.73 -5.37 -1.77
N ILE A 3 -10.42 -5.15 -1.93
CA ILE A 3 -9.71 -4.01 -1.34
C ILE A 3 -9.29 -3.07 -2.46
N ALA A 4 -9.47 -1.77 -2.26
CA ALA A 4 -8.91 -0.74 -3.11
C ALA A 4 -7.66 -0.14 -2.46
N VAL A 5 -6.61 0.04 -3.25
CA VAL A 5 -5.36 0.71 -2.87
C VAL A 5 -5.18 1.93 -3.78
N SER A 6 -5.24 3.12 -3.20
CA SER A 6 -5.02 4.39 -3.88
C SER A 6 -3.60 4.89 -3.58
N LEU A 7 -2.81 5.08 -4.63
CA LEU A 7 -1.42 5.53 -4.55
C LEU A 7 -1.30 6.99 -4.99
N GLY A 8 -1.18 7.91 -4.04
CA GLY A 8 -1.04 9.35 -4.28
C GLY A 8 0.05 9.96 -3.42
N THR A 9 -0.04 11.27 -3.16
CA THR A 9 0.83 11.96 -2.17
C THR A 9 0.81 11.23 -0.83
N SER A 10 -0.39 10.81 -0.42
CA SER A 10 -0.63 9.82 0.60
C SER A 10 -1.16 8.54 -0.04
N ASP A 11 -0.82 7.40 0.55
CA ASP A 11 -1.39 6.12 0.13
C ASP A 11 -2.60 5.77 1.02
N THR A 12 -3.61 5.12 0.46
CA THR A 12 -4.81 4.70 1.21
C THR A 12 -5.20 3.29 0.80
N ALA A 13 -5.48 2.43 1.78
CA ALA A 13 -6.06 1.10 1.54
C ALA A 13 -7.40 0.98 2.25
N PHE A 14 -8.43 0.52 1.55
CA PHE A 14 -9.79 0.45 2.07
C PHE A 14 -10.59 -0.66 1.41
N GLY A 15 -11.65 -1.12 2.07
CA GLY A 15 -12.52 -2.15 1.54
C GLY A 15 -13.83 -2.20 2.31
N LEU A 16 -14.78 -2.99 1.82
CA LEU A 16 -16.03 -3.23 2.53
C LEU A 16 -15.85 -4.38 3.53
N ALA A 17 -16.48 -4.22 4.69
CA ALA A 17 -16.49 -5.24 5.73
C ALA A 17 -17.88 -5.37 6.36
N SER A 18 -18.35 -6.59 6.56
CA SER A 18 -19.60 -6.85 7.29
C SER A 18 -19.47 -6.56 8.79
N ASN A 19 -18.25 -6.65 9.32
CA ASN A 19 -17.90 -6.29 10.68
C ASN A 19 -16.63 -5.45 10.66
N ALA A 20 -16.60 -4.34 11.41
CA ALA A 20 -15.38 -3.55 11.58
C ALA A 20 -15.33 -3.04 13.03
N SER A 21 -14.16 -3.17 13.66
CA SER A 21 -13.89 -2.60 14.97
C SER A 21 -13.04 -1.34 14.79
N PRO A 22 -13.38 -0.21 15.42
CA PRO A 22 -12.51 0.96 15.44
C PRO A 22 -11.15 0.59 16.04
N THR A 23 -10.07 1.06 15.41
CA THR A 23 -8.71 0.91 15.91
C THR A 23 -8.04 2.28 15.99
N LEU A 24 -6.90 2.37 16.70
CA LEU A 24 -6.09 3.59 16.69
C LEU A 24 -5.40 3.86 15.35
N CYS A 25 -5.43 2.87 14.45
CA CYS A 25 -4.70 2.84 13.18
C CYS A 25 -5.61 2.99 11.97
N ALA A 26 -6.91 3.25 12.14
CA ALA A 26 -7.84 3.28 11.01
C ALA A 26 -9.08 4.14 11.28
N HIS A 27 -9.73 4.52 10.18
CA HIS A 27 -11.04 5.14 10.20
C HIS A 27 -12.07 4.12 9.72
N VAL A 28 -13.17 3.99 10.45
CA VAL A 28 -14.27 3.08 10.09
C VAL A 28 -15.51 3.92 9.81
N TYR A 29 -15.94 3.96 8.55
CA TYR A 29 -17.19 4.59 8.14
C TYR A 29 -18.29 3.56 7.92
N ARG A 30 -19.53 4.05 7.76
CA ARG A 30 -20.63 3.23 7.23
C ARG A 30 -20.44 3.04 5.73
N SER A 31 -20.74 1.84 5.23
CA SER A 31 -20.71 1.57 3.79
C SER A 31 -21.69 2.51 3.08
N PRO A 32 -21.27 3.17 1.98
CA PRO A 32 -22.18 3.96 1.15
C PRO A 32 -23.05 3.08 0.23
N LEU A 33 -22.83 1.75 0.24
CA LEU A 33 -23.47 0.80 -0.68
C LEU A 33 -24.52 -0.08 0.00
N ALA A 34 -24.33 -0.44 1.27
CA ALA A 34 -25.21 -1.37 1.98
C ALA A 34 -25.49 -0.95 3.43
N PRO A 35 -26.74 -1.05 3.93
CA PRO A 35 -27.12 -0.61 5.28
C PRO A 35 -26.51 -1.37 6.45
N LEU A 36 -25.85 -2.51 6.27
CA LEU A 36 -25.27 -3.29 7.38
C LEU A 36 -23.76 -3.54 7.21
N GLU A 37 -23.11 -2.76 6.34
CA GLU A 37 -21.69 -2.87 6.08
C GLU A 37 -20.93 -1.62 6.53
N TYR A 38 -19.62 -1.78 6.62
CA TYR A 38 -18.66 -0.75 7.01
C TYR A 38 -17.62 -0.56 5.91
N LEU A 39 -17.00 0.62 5.94
CA LEU A 39 -15.89 0.99 5.07
C LEU A 39 -14.68 1.35 5.96
N PRO A 40 -13.94 0.36 6.49
CA PRO A 40 -12.65 0.60 7.11
C PRO A 40 -11.62 1.06 6.07
N LEU A 41 -10.80 2.02 6.46
CA LEU A 41 -9.66 2.49 5.66
C LEU A 41 -8.47 2.85 6.55
N VAL A 42 -7.28 2.63 5.98
CA VAL A 42 -5.99 3.02 6.55
C VAL A 42 -5.34 4.02 5.60
N CYS A 43 -4.79 5.10 6.19
CA CYS A 43 -4.13 6.17 5.46
C CYS A 43 -2.66 6.26 5.87
N TYR A 44 -1.80 6.52 4.90
CA TYR A 44 -0.37 6.68 5.11
C TYR A 44 0.10 8.01 4.53
N SER A 45 0.73 8.86 5.34
CA SER A 45 1.30 10.13 4.91
C SER A 45 2.43 9.93 3.89
N ASN A 46 3.25 8.90 4.10
CA ASN A 46 4.44 8.63 3.30
C ASN A 46 4.10 7.81 2.03
N GLY A 47 3.46 8.46 1.07
CA GLY A 47 3.10 7.90 -0.24
C GLY A 47 4.11 8.24 -1.34
N SER A 48 3.70 9.01 -2.34
CA SER A 48 4.53 9.34 -3.52
C SER A 48 5.80 10.08 -3.16
N LEU A 49 5.73 11.03 -2.22
CA LEU A 49 6.90 11.82 -1.78
C LEU A 49 8.05 10.93 -1.30
N THR A 50 7.73 9.81 -0.66
CA THR A 50 8.74 8.86 -0.18
C THR A 50 9.33 8.04 -1.30
N ARG A 51 8.52 7.63 -2.29
CA ARG A 51 9.00 6.96 -3.50
C ARG A 51 9.87 7.89 -4.35
N GLU A 52 9.47 9.16 -4.48
CA GLU A 52 10.23 10.22 -5.14
C GLU A 52 11.56 10.48 -4.43
N ALA A 53 11.55 10.63 -3.10
CA ALA A 53 12.77 10.80 -2.33
C ALA A 53 13.76 9.64 -2.53
N VAL A 54 13.30 8.39 -2.62
CA VAL A 54 14.17 7.25 -2.93
C VAL A 54 14.67 7.30 -4.37
N LYS A 55 13.79 7.59 -5.34
CA LYS A 55 14.16 7.77 -6.75
C LYS A 55 15.25 8.82 -6.93
N ASP A 56 15.18 9.90 -6.17
CA ASP A 56 16.07 11.08 -6.26
C ASP A 56 17.25 11.02 -5.28
N SER A 57 17.43 9.91 -4.53
CA SER A 57 18.39 9.83 -3.42
C SER A 57 19.85 9.62 -3.82
N ASP A 58 20.14 9.36 -5.10
CA ASP A 58 21.52 9.30 -5.60
C ASP A 58 21.83 10.54 -6.42
N ASP A 59 23.04 11.08 -6.22
CA ASP A 59 23.70 12.16 -6.98
C ASP A 59 24.04 11.67 -8.40
N LEU A 60 23.10 11.01 -9.06
CA LEU A 60 23.11 10.79 -10.49
C LEU A 60 23.05 12.19 -11.08
N SER A 61 24.22 12.69 -11.47
CA SER A 61 24.49 14.02 -12.03
C SER A 61 23.72 14.34 -13.31
N ASP A 62 22.73 13.54 -13.66
CA ASP A 62 21.87 13.73 -14.79
C ASP A 62 20.45 13.99 -14.30
N GLU A 63 19.77 14.86 -15.03
CA GLU A 63 18.33 15.10 -15.04
C GLU A 63 17.49 13.82 -15.38
N ASN A 64 18.04 12.62 -15.16
CA ASN A 64 17.61 11.31 -15.67
C ASN A 64 17.10 10.33 -14.59
N ALA A 65 16.99 10.69 -13.30
CA ALA A 65 16.33 9.83 -12.29
C ALA A 65 14.83 9.67 -12.63
N SER A 66 14.54 8.76 -13.55
CA SER A 66 13.23 8.52 -14.13
C SER A 66 12.53 7.36 -13.43
N TRP A 67 11.20 7.34 -13.50
CA TRP A 67 10.43 6.19 -13.04
C TRP A 67 10.81 4.91 -13.77
N THR A 68 11.30 4.99 -15.01
CA THR A 68 11.83 3.83 -15.75
C THR A 68 13.04 3.23 -15.06
N MET A 69 14.04 4.05 -14.70
CA MET A 69 15.22 3.55 -13.98
C MET A 69 14.87 3.00 -12.60
N PHE A 70 13.88 3.60 -11.92
CA PHE A 70 13.36 3.06 -10.67
C PHE A 70 12.76 1.66 -10.86
N GLU A 71 11.93 1.46 -11.89
CA GLU A 71 11.35 0.14 -12.23
C GLU A 71 12.43 -0.89 -12.57
N ASP A 72 13.41 -0.51 -13.40
CA ASP A 72 14.53 -1.39 -13.78
C ASP A 72 15.35 -1.82 -12.54
N ALA A 73 15.62 -0.87 -11.64
CA ALA A 73 16.31 -1.17 -10.39
C ALA A 73 15.51 -2.13 -9.49
N VAL A 74 14.18 -2.01 -9.43
CA VAL A 74 13.34 -3.00 -8.70
C VAL A 74 13.36 -4.37 -9.40
N ALA A 75 13.43 -4.42 -10.72
CA ALA A 75 13.48 -5.66 -11.50
C ALA A 75 14.81 -6.42 -11.31
N GLU A 76 15.91 -5.73 -11.03
CA GLU A 76 17.22 -6.33 -10.74
C GLU A 76 17.30 -7.00 -9.36
N THR A 77 16.30 -6.79 -8.50
CA THR A 77 16.31 -7.31 -7.12
C THR A 77 15.32 -8.45 -6.94
N ALA A 78 15.74 -9.47 -6.20
CA ALA A 78 14.88 -10.61 -5.89
C ALA A 78 13.78 -10.20 -4.87
N PRO A 79 12.58 -10.84 -4.95
CA PRO A 79 11.55 -10.72 -3.92
C PRO A 79 12.08 -10.91 -2.50
N GLY A 80 11.67 -10.02 -1.60
CA GLY A 80 12.12 -9.95 -0.22
C GLY A 80 13.49 -9.31 0.00
N ASN A 81 14.08 -8.73 -1.05
CA ASN A 81 15.25 -7.86 -0.98
C ASN A 81 16.43 -8.46 -0.17
N GLY A 82 16.70 -9.75 -0.36
CA GLY A 82 17.77 -10.46 0.35
C GLY A 82 17.54 -10.63 1.86
N GLY A 83 16.30 -10.45 2.34
CA GLY A 83 15.98 -10.46 3.77
C GLY A 83 16.18 -9.10 4.45
N VAL A 84 16.29 -8.01 3.68
CA VAL A 84 16.44 -6.65 4.21
C VAL A 84 15.15 -5.86 4.02
N LEU A 85 14.52 -5.47 5.13
CA LEU A 85 13.37 -4.59 5.14
C LEU A 85 13.83 -3.15 5.42
N GLY A 86 13.43 -2.20 4.57
CA GLY A 86 13.69 -0.78 4.76
C GLY A 86 12.41 -0.01 5.09
N LEU A 87 12.44 0.81 6.13
CA LEU A 87 11.31 1.64 6.55
C LEU A 87 11.63 3.11 6.31
N PHE A 88 10.75 3.81 5.61
CA PHE A 88 10.98 5.15 5.08
C PHE A 88 9.91 6.12 5.59
N TYR A 89 10.33 7.17 6.29
CA TYR A 89 9.45 8.19 6.86
C TYR A 89 10.04 9.59 6.59
N VAL A 90 9.61 10.20 5.49
CA VAL A 90 10.02 11.56 5.08
C VAL A 90 9.25 12.62 5.85
N VAL A 91 8.00 12.31 6.21
CA VAL A 91 7.10 13.14 7.02
C VAL A 91 6.53 12.32 8.19
N PRO A 92 5.96 12.96 9.23
CA PRO A 92 5.22 12.25 10.28
C PRO A 92 4.20 11.26 9.69
N GLU A 93 4.23 10.02 10.17
CA GLU A 93 3.37 8.96 9.68
C GLU A 93 2.08 8.88 10.52
N ILE A 94 0.96 8.62 9.84
CA ILE A 94 -0.35 8.42 10.50
C ILE A 94 -0.39 7.01 11.09
N VAL A 95 0.03 6.01 10.31
CA VAL A 95 -0.03 4.59 10.68
C VAL A 95 1.28 3.86 10.32
N PRO A 96 2.05 3.39 11.32
CA PRO A 96 1.89 3.68 12.75
C PRO A 96 2.08 5.19 13.04
N ARG A 97 1.53 5.67 14.15
CA ARG A 97 1.68 7.08 14.53
C ARG A 97 3.12 7.38 14.92
N LEU A 98 3.83 8.08 14.06
CA LEU A 98 5.24 8.45 14.25
C LEU A 98 5.41 9.96 14.14
N SER A 99 6.09 10.55 15.11
CA SER A 99 6.48 11.96 15.09
C SER A 99 7.53 12.22 14.02
N ALA A 100 7.68 13.49 13.61
CA ALA A 100 8.74 13.91 12.72
C ALA A 100 10.07 13.45 13.32
N MET A 101 10.81 12.64 12.56
CA MET A 101 12.20 12.40 12.89
C MET A 101 12.97 13.70 12.62
N ASN A 102 13.69 14.20 13.62
CA ASN A 102 14.64 15.27 13.41
C ASN A 102 15.69 14.77 12.39
N ASN A 103 15.55 15.15 11.12
CA ASN A 103 16.44 14.84 9.98
C ASN A 103 16.38 13.42 9.35
N ALA A 104 15.27 12.68 9.36
CA ALA A 104 15.23 11.35 8.72
C ALA A 104 14.74 11.27 7.27
N ALA A 105 14.56 12.40 6.59
CA ALA A 105 14.38 12.37 5.13
C ALA A 105 15.53 11.61 4.43
N SER A 106 16.69 11.45 5.09
CA SER A 106 17.88 10.80 4.55
C SER A 106 18.24 9.44 5.16
N ASN A 107 17.56 8.97 6.23
CA ASN A 107 18.01 7.77 6.98
C ASN A 107 16.87 6.77 7.22
N PRO A 108 16.58 5.88 6.24
CA PRO A 108 15.68 4.75 6.46
C PRO A 108 16.16 3.84 7.59
N ILE A 109 15.21 3.19 8.27
CA ILE A 109 15.50 2.14 9.25
C ILE A 109 15.62 0.82 8.51
N TRP A 110 16.80 0.21 8.59
CA TRP A 110 17.09 -1.08 7.97
C TRP A 110 16.95 -2.19 8.99
N ILE A 111 16.19 -3.21 8.64
CA ILE A 111 15.87 -4.35 9.49
C ILE A 111 16.33 -5.63 8.80
N ASP A 112 17.02 -6.50 9.53
CA ASP A 112 17.26 -7.87 9.12
C ASP A 112 16.00 -8.70 9.44
N VAL A 113 15.38 -9.26 8.40
CA VAL A 113 14.14 -10.04 8.50
C VAL A 113 14.32 -11.33 9.31
N TYR A 114 15.52 -11.91 9.32
CA TYR A 114 15.83 -13.15 10.03
C TYR A 114 15.98 -12.92 11.52
N THR A 115 16.64 -11.82 11.91
CA THR A 115 16.88 -11.49 13.32
C THR A 115 15.76 -10.65 13.93
N GLY A 116 15.06 -9.85 13.12
CA GLY A 116 14.03 -8.91 13.56
C GLY A 116 14.59 -7.66 14.25
N PHE A 117 15.89 -7.42 14.14
CA PHE A 117 16.55 -6.27 14.75
C PHE A 117 16.99 -5.26 13.69
N PRO A 118 17.11 -3.96 14.07
CA PRO A 118 17.83 -3.00 13.28
C PRO A 118 19.20 -3.52 12.89
N ILE A 119 19.58 -3.30 11.63
CA ILE A 119 20.93 -3.61 11.15
C ILE A 119 21.86 -2.53 11.73
N GLU A 120 22.33 -2.76 12.95
CA GLU A 120 23.40 -2.01 13.58
C GLU A 120 24.71 -2.80 13.39
N ARG A 121 25.67 -2.25 12.63
CA ARG A 121 27.05 -2.73 12.67
C ARG A 121 27.86 -1.69 13.43
N ALA A 122 28.36 -2.09 14.60
CA ALA A 122 28.92 -1.20 15.60
C ALA A 122 30.18 -0.41 15.14
N ASP A 123 30.74 -0.73 13.96
CA ASP A 123 32.11 -0.35 13.64
C ASP A 123 32.29 0.39 12.29
N GLU A 124 31.23 0.54 11.48
CA GLU A 124 31.30 1.25 10.19
C GLU A 124 30.01 2.06 9.93
N PRO A 125 30.09 3.28 9.33
CA PRO A 125 28.91 3.91 8.76
C PRO A 125 28.29 2.90 7.79
N MET A 126 27.05 2.48 8.03
CA MET A 126 26.36 1.53 7.16
C MET A 126 26.57 1.95 5.71
N PRO A 127 27.16 1.12 4.83
CA PRO A 127 27.14 1.42 3.42
C PRO A 127 25.67 1.47 3.04
N THR A 128 25.18 2.66 2.67
CA THR A 128 23.83 2.87 2.19
C THR A 128 23.50 1.74 1.21
N PRO A 129 22.43 0.96 1.43
CA PRO A 129 22.09 -0.10 0.50
C PRO A 129 22.06 0.44 -0.92
N LYS A 130 22.52 -0.38 -1.87
CA LYS A 130 22.54 -0.02 -3.29
C LYS A 130 21.18 0.53 -3.72
N TYR A 131 21.18 1.41 -4.70
CA TYR A 131 19.97 2.06 -5.22
C TYR A 131 18.81 1.07 -5.44
N ASN A 132 19.08 -0.03 -6.15
CA ASN A 132 18.10 -1.07 -6.41
C ASN A 132 17.48 -1.69 -5.15
N ALA A 133 18.28 -1.94 -4.11
CA ALA A 133 17.79 -2.43 -2.83
C ALA A 133 16.92 -1.41 -2.09
N ARG A 134 17.21 -0.10 -2.21
CA ARG A 134 16.35 0.97 -1.69
C ARG A 134 15.03 1.06 -2.46
N CYS A 135 15.07 1.01 -3.78
CA CYS A 135 13.88 1.04 -4.64
C CYS A 135 12.93 -0.12 -4.33
N ARG A 136 13.44 -1.36 -4.18
CA ARG A 136 12.60 -2.49 -3.78
C ARG A 136 12.07 -2.33 -2.36
N ALA A 137 12.91 -1.94 -1.41
CA ALA A 137 12.53 -1.82 -0.01
C ALA A 137 11.37 -0.81 0.22
N VAL A 138 11.36 0.33 -0.48
CA VAL A 138 10.29 1.33 -0.33
C VAL A 138 8.94 0.82 -0.86
N LEU A 139 8.95 -0.06 -1.87
CA LEU A 139 7.73 -0.68 -2.38
C LEU A 139 7.26 -1.84 -1.48
N GLU A 140 8.17 -2.74 -1.11
CA GLU A 140 7.85 -3.92 -0.28
C GLU A 140 7.34 -3.51 1.09
N SER A 141 7.98 -2.55 1.76
CA SER A 141 7.56 -2.08 3.08
C SER A 141 6.14 -1.52 3.07
N ARG A 142 5.77 -0.73 2.05
CA ARG A 142 4.42 -0.21 1.91
C ARG A 142 3.39 -1.32 1.64
N CYS A 143 3.71 -2.26 0.76
CA CYS A 143 2.82 -3.40 0.48
C CYS A 143 2.61 -4.28 1.72
N ILE A 144 3.69 -4.52 2.49
CA ILE A 144 3.64 -5.27 3.74
C ILE A 144 2.79 -4.53 4.79
N ALA A 145 2.98 -3.22 4.94
CA ALA A 145 2.16 -2.39 5.83
C ALA A 145 0.67 -2.47 5.45
N ILE A 146 0.34 -2.40 4.16
CA ILE A 146 -1.02 -2.57 3.66
C ILE A 146 -1.56 -3.94 4.08
N ARG A 147 -0.80 -5.03 3.90
CA ARG A 147 -1.22 -6.37 4.33
C ARG A 147 -1.51 -6.41 5.83
N VAL A 148 -0.60 -5.91 6.66
CA VAL A 148 -0.74 -5.95 8.13
C VAL A 148 -1.99 -5.19 8.56
N HIS A 149 -2.14 -3.94 8.13
CA HIS A 149 -3.24 -3.11 8.60
C HIS A 149 -4.60 -3.52 8.02
N THR A 150 -4.67 -3.95 6.77
CA THR A 150 -5.94 -4.45 6.20
C THR A 150 -6.40 -5.72 6.92
N GLN A 151 -5.49 -6.64 7.25
CA GLN A 151 -5.81 -7.83 8.04
C GLN A 151 -6.28 -7.48 9.46
N GLN A 152 -5.63 -6.51 10.13
CA GLN A 152 -6.07 -6.03 11.45
C GLN A 152 -7.48 -5.40 11.41
N LEU A 153 -7.88 -4.85 10.25
CA LEU A 153 -9.23 -4.31 10.02
C LEU A 153 -10.26 -5.37 9.64
N GLY A 154 -9.87 -6.65 9.58
CA GLY A 154 -10.74 -7.74 9.16
C GLY A 154 -11.01 -7.76 7.64
N LEU A 155 -10.23 -7.02 6.85
CA LEU A 155 -10.33 -7.04 5.40
C LEU A 155 -9.56 -8.25 4.86
N VAL A 156 -10.30 -9.25 4.38
CA VAL A 156 -9.76 -10.38 3.63
C VAL A 156 -9.88 -10.08 2.14
N ALA A 157 -8.75 -9.73 1.53
CA ALA A 157 -8.68 -9.50 0.10
C ALA A 157 -8.86 -10.81 -0.68
N GLU A 158 -9.72 -10.81 -1.68
CA GLU A 158 -9.79 -11.82 -2.77
C GLU A 158 -9.18 -11.27 -4.05
N ARG A 159 -9.25 -9.94 -4.22
CA ARG A 159 -8.66 -9.16 -5.31
C ARG A 159 -8.41 -7.73 -4.84
N VAL A 160 -7.51 -7.04 -5.54
CA VAL A 160 -7.19 -5.65 -5.29
C VAL A 160 -7.53 -4.79 -6.50
N LEU A 161 -8.12 -3.62 -6.27
CA LEU A 161 -8.17 -2.52 -7.24
C LEU A 161 -7.09 -1.50 -6.90
N LEU A 162 -6.11 -1.35 -7.79
CA LEU A 162 -5.03 -0.37 -7.67
C LEU A 162 -5.38 0.88 -8.48
N THR A 163 -5.26 2.05 -7.85
CA THR A 163 -5.56 3.35 -8.46
C THR A 163 -4.60 4.45 -7.99
N GLY A 164 -4.76 5.67 -8.51
CA GLY A 164 -3.90 6.82 -8.24
C GLY A 164 -2.67 6.86 -9.16
N GLY A 165 -1.86 7.92 -9.05
CA GLY A 165 -0.68 8.11 -9.91
C GLY A 165 0.31 6.94 -9.84
N GLY A 166 0.48 6.35 -8.64
CA GLY A 166 1.37 5.21 -8.45
C GLY A 166 0.89 3.90 -9.08
N SER A 167 -0.38 3.78 -9.48
CA SER A 167 -0.90 2.55 -10.11
C SER A 167 -0.36 2.29 -11.52
N ARG A 168 0.48 3.20 -12.05
CA ARG A 168 1.22 3.01 -13.30
C ARG A 168 2.45 2.13 -13.11
N SER A 169 2.94 2.00 -11.87
CA SER A 169 4.09 1.16 -11.53
C SER A 169 3.74 -0.32 -11.62
N GLN A 170 4.37 -1.01 -12.58
CA GLN A 170 4.19 -2.46 -12.74
C GLN A 170 4.88 -3.22 -11.60
N SER A 171 6.04 -2.73 -11.14
CA SER A 171 6.72 -3.30 -9.97
C SER A 171 5.87 -3.20 -8.71
N PHE A 172 5.21 -2.06 -8.45
CA PHE A 172 4.31 -1.94 -7.30
C PHE A 172 3.16 -2.93 -7.41
N ALA A 173 2.50 -3.01 -8.58
CA ALA A 173 1.40 -3.94 -8.79
C ALA A 173 1.81 -5.40 -8.55
N GLN A 174 2.98 -5.81 -9.06
CA GLN A 174 3.47 -7.17 -8.87
C GLN A 174 3.87 -7.46 -7.42
N ILE A 175 4.57 -6.53 -6.75
CA ILE A 175 4.94 -6.69 -5.32
C ILE A 175 3.67 -6.75 -4.46
N LEU A 176 2.67 -5.91 -4.74
CA LEU A 176 1.41 -5.92 -4.01
C LEU A 176 0.67 -7.25 -4.21
N ALA A 177 0.63 -7.78 -5.44
CA ALA A 177 0.06 -9.09 -5.74
C ALA A 177 0.79 -10.18 -4.95
N ASP A 178 2.12 -10.20 -4.97
CA ASP A 178 2.90 -11.21 -4.27
C ASP A 178 2.80 -11.09 -2.74
N VAL A 179 2.71 -9.88 -2.19
CA VAL A 179 2.59 -9.67 -0.75
C VAL A 179 1.22 -10.13 -0.25
N LEU A 180 0.15 -9.73 -0.94
CA LEU A 180 -1.23 -10.05 -0.56
C LEU A 180 -1.68 -11.44 -1.04
N GLN A 181 -0.93 -12.06 -1.96
CA GLN A 181 -1.27 -13.33 -2.61
C GLN A 181 -2.64 -13.31 -3.30
N VAL A 182 -2.97 -12.20 -3.96
CA VAL A 182 -4.22 -12.00 -4.73
C VAL A 182 -3.95 -11.28 -6.04
N ASN A 183 -4.89 -11.40 -6.98
CA ASN A 183 -4.83 -10.68 -8.24
C ASN A 183 -5.03 -9.17 -8.03
N VAL A 184 -4.23 -8.37 -8.75
CA VAL A 184 -4.31 -6.91 -8.75
C VAL A 184 -4.86 -6.44 -10.08
N TYR A 185 -5.88 -5.60 -10.01
CA TYR A 185 -6.60 -5.04 -11.14
C TYR A 185 -6.50 -3.52 -11.14
N ARG A 186 -6.72 -2.91 -12.30
CA ARG A 186 -6.87 -1.48 -12.46
C ARG A 186 -8.14 -1.19 -13.25
N ALA A 187 -8.82 -0.09 -12.95
CA ALA A 187 -9.93 0.36 -13.79
C ALA A 187 -9.42 0.83 -15.15
N ALA A 188 -10.21 0.57 -16.20
CA ALA A 188 -9.93 1.12 -17.52
C ALA A 188 -9.79 2.66 -17.45
N GLU A 189 -8.95 3.25 -18.30
CA GLU A 189 -8.44 4.64 -18.15
C GLU A 189 -9.52 5.70 -17.89
N GLU A 190 -10.69 5.57 -18.51
CA GLU A 190 -11.81 6.50 -18.37
C GLU A 190 -12.40 6.54 -16.93
N ALA A 191 -12.44 5.41 -16.25
CA ALA A 191 -12.99 5.29 -14.89
C ALA A 191 -11.93 5.50 -13.80
N ALA A 192 -10.65 5.28 -14.10
CA ALA A 192 -9.56 5.34 -13.13
C ALA A 192 -9.28 6.77 -12.61
N LEU A 193 -9.45 7.79 -13.45
CA LEU A 193 -9.10 9.17 -13.12
C LEU A 193 -10.19 9.92 -12.33
N ASN A 194 -11.45 9.47 -12.40
CA ASN A 194 -12.61 10.16 -11.85
C ASN A 194 -13.46 9.26 -10.94
N SER A 195 -12.82 8.36 -10.18
CA SER A 195 -13.49 7.32 -9.39
C SER A 195 -14.60 7.85 -8.48
N ALA A 196 -14.40 9.00 -7.83
CA ALA A 196 -15.41 9.62 -6.98
C ALA A 196 -16.65 10.09 -7.78
N ALA A 197 -16.44 10.74 -8.94
CA ALA A 197 -17.52 11.21 -9.79
C ALA A 197 -18.29 10.05 -10.43
N VAL A 198 -17.57 9.02 -10.91
CA VAL A 198 -18.16 7.78 -11.43
C VAL A 198 -18.95 7.09 -10.32
N GLY A 199 -18.39 6.95 -9.12
CA GLY A 199 -19.06 6.39 -7.96
C GLY A 199 -20.34 7.14 -7.59
N ALA A 200 -20.35 8.47 -7.66
CA ALA A 200 -21.53 9.28 -7.42
C ALA A 200 -22.62 9.03 -8.48
N ALA A 201 -22.26 8.95 -9.77
CA ALA A 201 -23.19 8.62 -10.84
C ALA A 201 -23.77 7.21 -10.70
N LEU A 202 -22.94 6.23 -10.32
CA LEU A 202 -23.38 4.85 -10.05
C LEU A 202 -24.35 4.78 -8.87
N ARG A 203 -24.12 5.57 -7.80
CA ARG A 203 -25.06 5.69 -6.67
C ARG A 203 -26.38 6.35 -7.06
N ALA A 204 -26.35 7.36 -7.94
CA ALA A 204 -27.58 7.96 -8.46
C ALA A 204 -28.41 6.95 -9.27
N LYS A 205 -27.74 6.12 -10.10
CA LYS A 205 -28.39 5.01 -10.81
C LYS A 205 -28.97 3.98 -9.83
N HIS A 206 -28.23 3.61 -8.80
CA HIS A 206 -28.71 2.67 -7.78
C HIS A 206 -29.99 3.15 -7.10
N ALA A 207 -30.06 4.44 -6.75
CA ALA A 207 -31.27 5.05 -6.19
C ALA A 207 -32.47 4.95 -7.14
N LEU A 208 -32.26 5.27 -8.43
CA LEU A 208 -33.31 5.16 -9.46
C LEU A 208 -33.82 3.72 -9.62
N VAL A 209 -32.92 2.73 -9.61
CA VAL A 209 -33.30 1.31 -9.72
C VAL A 209 -34.10 0.85 -8.49
N CYS A 210 -33.71 1.27 -7.29
CA CYS A 210 -34.45 0.95 -6.07
C CYS A 210 -35.85 1.58 -6.06
N GLU A 211 -35.97 2.82 -6.52
CA GLU A 211 -37.25 3.52 -6.67
C GLU A 211 -38.19 2.79 -7.64
N GLN A 212 -37.69 2.45 -8.83
CA GLN A 212 -38.45 1.73 -9.86
C GLN A 212 -38.95 0.36 -9.39
N GLN A 213 -38.16 -0.33 -8.56
CA GLN A 213 -38.54 -1.65 -8.01
C GLN A 213 -39.25 -1.57 -6.66
N SER A 214 -39.43 -0.37 -6.09
CA SER A 214 -40.04 -0.15 -4.77
C SER A 214 -39.43 -1.01 -3.65
N LYS A 215 -38.14 -1.32 -3.74
CA LYS A 215 -37.41 -2.12 -2.75
C LYS A 215 -35.91 -1.84 -2.83
N PHE A 216 -35.16 -2.16 -1.77
CA PHE A 216 -33.71 -2.13 -1.82
C PHE A 216 -33.19 -3.23 -2.76
N ILE A 217 -32.38 -2.83 -3.74
CA ILE A 217 -31.63 -3.72 -4.63
C ILE A 217 -30.17 -3.66 -4.22
N ASP A 218 -29.47 -4.80 -4.26
CA ASP A 218 -28.03 -4.80 -4.04
C ASP A 218 -27.33 -3.83 -5.01
N PHE A 219 -26.31 -3.13 -4.53
CA PHE A 219 -25.64 -2.11 -5.32
C PHE A 219 -25.04 -2.71 -6.61
N LEU A 220 -24.35 -3.86 -6.51
CA LEU A 220 -23.71 -4.49 -7.66
C LEU A 220 -24.74 -4.98 -8.67
N ASP A 221 -25.85 -5.55 -8.21
CA ASP A 221 -26.96 -5.96 -9.07
C ASP A 221 -27.57 -4.76 -9.82
N ALA A 222 -27.78 -3.64 -9.13
CA ALA A 222 -28.36 -2.44 -9.73
C ALA A 222 -27.44 -1.79 -10.77
N ILE A 223 -26.12 -1.85 -10.57
CA ILE A 223 -25.16 -1.24 -11.49
C ILE A 223 -24.56 -2.19 -12.52
N ALA A 224 -24.81 -3.50 -12.44
CA ALA A 224 -24.23 -4.50 -13.33
C ALA A 224 -24.22 -4.12 -14.83
N PRO A 225 -25.27 -3.49 -15.41
CA PRO A 225 -25.26 -3.10 -16.83
C PRO A 225 -24.26 -1.99 -17.19
N CYS A 226 -23.74 -1.25 -16.21
CA CYS A 226 -22.77 -0.16 -16.41
C CYS A 226 -21.59 -0.24 -15.44
N ALA A 227 -21.32 -1.41 -14.87
CA ALA A 227 -20.19 -1.59 -13.96
C ALA A 227 -18.88 -1.30 -14.71
N PRO A 228 -17.95 -0.53 -14.11
CA PRO A 228 -16.66 -0.28 -14.72
C PRO A 228 -15.90 -1.58 -15.01
N LYS A 229 -15.21 -1.61 -16.15
CA LYS A 229 -14.33 -2.74 -16.49
C LYS A 229 -13.02 -2.61 -15.72
N HIS A 230 -12.54 -3.74 -15.23
CA HIS A 230 -11.28 -3.87 -14.52
C HIS A 230 -10.34 -4.80 -15.28
N GLU A 231 -9.12 -4.36 -15.50
CA GLU A 231 -8.08 -5.10 -16.21
C GLU A 231 -7.13 -5.73 -15.19
N LEU A 232 -6.79 -7.00 -15.38
CA LEU A 232 -5.79 -7.68 -14.57
C LEU A 232 -4.41 -7.12 -14.93
N ILE A 233 -3.70 -6.56 -13.95
CA ILE A 233 -2.37 -5.96 -14.16
C ILE A 233 -1.25 -6.76 -13.47
N ALA A 234 -1.56 -7.55 -12.45
CA ALA A 234 -0.60 -8.47 -11.84
C ALA A 234 -1.29 -9.69 -11.22
N SER A 235 -0.63 -10.85 -11.31
CA SER A 235 -1.03 -12.09 -10.65
C SER A 235 0.03 -12.50 -9.64
N PRO A 236 -0.35 -13.04 -8.48
CA PRO A 236 0.59 -13.38 -7.42
C PRO A 236 1.50 -14.55 -7.84
N ASN A 237 2.78 -14.44 -7.54
CA ASN A 237 3.69 -15.56 -7.58
C ASN A 237 3.67 -16.31 -6.24
N SER A 238 3.09 -17.50 -6.23
CA SER A 238 2.96 -18.34 -5.03
C SER A 238 4.30 -18.78 -4.43
N ARG A 239 5.38 -18.77 -5.21
CA ARG A 239 6.74 -19.06 -4.70
C ARG A 239 7.22 -18.00 -3.71
N ASN A 240 6.71 -16.78 -3.82
CA ASN A 240 7.10 -15.66 -2.97
C ASN A 240 6.29 -15.59 -1.66
N ALA A 241 5.22 -16.39 -1.52
CA ALA A 241 4.32 -16.35 -0.36
C ALA A 241 5.08 -16.50 0.97
N LYS A 242 5.96 -17.50 1.07
CA LYS A 242 6.73 -17.76 2.31
C LYS A 242 7.69 -16.62 2.66
N ILE A 243 8.23 -15.93 1.66
CA ILE A 243 9.13 -14.79 1.84
C ILE A 243 8.35 -13.66 2.49
N TYR A 244 7.24 -13.25 1.87
CA TYR A 244 6.44 -12.14 2.37
C TYR A 244 5.71 -12.50 3.68
N ASP A 245 5.31 -13.74 3.91
CA ASP A 245 4.78 -14.18 5.21
C ASP A 245 5.79 -13.96 6.35
N LYS A 246 7.06 -14.27 6.11
CA LYS A 246 8.13 -14.05 7.09
C LYS A 246 8.36 -12.55 7.30
N MET A 247 8.45 -11.77 6.23
CA MET A 247 8.63 -10.31 6.32
C MET A 247 7.47 -9.61 7.01
N THR A 248 6.21 -10.02 6.73
CA THR A 248 5.02 -9.51 7.40
C THR A 248 5.07 -9.78 8.89
N LYS A 249 5.45 -11.00 9.31
CA LYS A 249 5.63 -11.31 10.75
C LYS A 249 6.68 -10.40 11.40
N THR A 250 7.82 -10.21 10.75
CA THR A 250 8.89 -9.34 11.26
C THR A 250 8.44 -7.88 11.33
N TYR A 251 7.77 -7.37 10.29
CA TYR A 251 7.20 -6.02 10.27
C TYR A 251 6.24 -5.81 11.45
N THR A 252 5.29 -6.73 11.69
CA THR A 252 4.34 -6.64 12.80
C THR A 252 5.03 -6.58 14.16
N GLN A 253 6.13 -7.33 14.34
CA GLN A 253 6.89 -7.30 15.59
C GLN A 253 7.57 -5.94 15.83
N ILE A 254 8.13 -5.36 14.76
CA ILE A 254 8.94 -4.14 14.82
C ILE A 254 8.07 -2.89 14.87
N GLU A 255 6.92 -2.89 14.22
CA GLU A 255 6.00 -1.74 14.18
C GLU A 255 5.67 -1.21 15.59
N SER A 256 5.42 -2.12 16.53
CA SER A 256 5.18 -1.79 17.94
C SER A 256 6.37 -1.12 18.65
N GLN A 257 7.57 -1.29 18.11
CA GLN A 257 8.84 -0.78 18.64
C GLN A 257 9.30 0.49 17.92
N LEU A 258 8.73 0.82 16.75
CA LEU A 258 9.13 1.99 15.95
C LEU A 258 9.10 3.30 16.72
N PRO A 259 8.10 3.61 17.58
CA PRO A 259 8.13 4.82 18.38
C PRO A 259 9.35 4.89 19.31
N LYS A 260 9.88 3.76 19.79
CA LYS A 260 11.10 3.73 20.61
C LYS A 260 12.35 3.89 19.73
N LEU A 261 12.42 3.17 18.61
CA LEU A 261 13.54 3.25 17.67
C LEU A 261 13.73 4.65 17.07
N ILE A 262 12.63 5.37 16.87
CA ILE A 262 12.63 6.71 16.26
C ILE A 262 12.89 7.82 17.29
N ASN A 263 12.43 7.68 18.52
CA ASN A 263 12.55 8.72 19.55
C ASN A 263 13.78 8.55 20.47
N GLN A 264 14.64 7.56 20.24
CA GLN A 264 15.92 7.48 20.94
C GLN A 264 16.86 8.60 20.45
N PRO A 265 17.48 9.38 21.35
CA PRO A 265 18.57 10.27 20.95
C PRO A 265 19.71 9.39 20.42
N ARG A 266 20.07 9.59 19.14
CA ARG A 266 21.30 9.03 18.57
C ARG A 266 22.52 9.66 19.21
#